data_AF-A0A961I2U7-F1
#
_entry.id   AF-A0A961I2U7-F1
#
_cell.length_a   1.000
_cell.length_b   1.000
_cell.length_c   1.000
_cell.angle_alpha   90.00
_cell.angle_beta   90.00
_cell.angle_gamma   90.00
#
_symmetry.space_group_name_H-M   'P 1'
#
loop_
_entity.id
_entity.type
_entity.pdbx_description
1 polymer ?
#
loop_
_entity_poly.entity_id
_entity_poly.type
_entity_poly.pdbx_seq_one_letter_code
_entity_poly.pdbx_strand_id
1 'polypeptide(L)'
;MSAGENRRIPRRRLIQYGLLGGGALFVLGGITRLAPSNQKRLLVFNDWEADVVNAYARAILPAEAGQPDAEDTNVLQRLDEELYFVDASIRDDFKQALLALEFLPLGSGYFSRFTRLSEARRLRFLQSMSATKSDVSRQVVFNIRMVLYLMHYGHSASWNAIGYDGPFGGFPEKPSPMRLYYQKQIGTSG
;
A
#
# COMPACT_ATOMS: atom_id res chain seq x y z
N MET A 1 -37.74 -2.60 56.92
CA MET A 1 -36.69 -1.75 56.31
C MET A 1 -35.47 -2.63 56.06
N SER A 2 -35.21 -3.02 54.82
CA SER A 2 -34.04 -3.84 54.45
C SER A 2 -33.16 -3.01 53.51
N ALA A 3 -31.93 -2.75 53.94
CA ALA A 3 -30.98 -1.91 53.21
C ALA A 3 -30.40 -2.68 52.02
N GLY A 4 -30.54 -2.12 50.82
CA GLY A 4 -29.92 -2.65 49.59
C GLY A 4 -28.41 -2.45 49.61
N GLU A 5 -27.67 -3.56 49.64
CA GLU A 5 -26.21 -3.61 49.55
C GLU A 5 -25.73 -3.24 48.14
N ASN A 6 -25.17 -2.04 47.99
CA ASN A 6 -24.64 -1.52 46.74
C ASN A 6 -23.26 -2.13 46.44
N ARG A 7 -23.23 -3.27 45.73
CA ARG A 7 -21.99 -3.93 45.30
C ARG A 7 -21.29 -3.13 44.19
N ARG A 8 -20.31 -2.30 44.58
CA ARG A 8 -19.43 -1.58 43.65
C ARG A 8 -18.37 -2.53 43.09
N ILE A 9 -18.46 -2.86 41.80
CA ILE A 9 -17.44 -3.66 41.10
C ILE A 9 -16.13 -2.85 41.03
N PRO A 10 -14.97 -3.43 41.41
CA PRO A 10 -13.70 -2.71 41.41
C PRO A 10 -13.22 -2.42 39.98
N ARG A 11 -12.97 -1.13 39.70
CA ARG A 11 -12.59 -0.57 38.38
C ARG A 11 -11.44 -1.31 37.69
N ARG A 12 -10.52 -1.92 38.45
CA ARG A 12 -9.40 -2.72 37.93
C ARG A 12 -9.82 -4.02 37.24
N ARG A 13 -10.92 -4.66 37.66
CA ARG A 13 -11.39 -5.90 37.03
C ARG A 13 -12.10 -5.66 35.70
N LEU A 14 -12.67 -4.47 35.51
CA LEU A 14 -13.33 -4.09 34.25
C LEU A 14 -12.32 -3.97 33.08
N ILE A 15 -11.12 -3.46 33.37
CA ILE A 15 -10.02 -3.31 32.39
C ILE A 15 -9.45 -4.68 32.00
N GLN A 16 -9.33 -5.61 32.97
CA GLN A 16 -8.89 -6.98 32.68
C GLN A 16 -9.86 -7.74 31.76
N TYR A 17 -11.17 -7.56 31.93
CA TYR A 17 -12.15 -8.17 31.03
C TYR A 17 -12.23 -7.48 29.65
N GLY A 18 -11.91 -6.19 29.57
CA GLY A 18 -11.81 -5.46 28.28
C GLY A 18 -10.66 -5.94 27.38
N LEU A 19 -9.53 -6.36 27.96
CA LEU A 19 -8.37 -6.87 27.21
C LEU A 19 -8.62 -8.27 26.62
N LEU A 20 -9.35 -9.14 27.33
CA LEU A 20 -9.69 -10.48 26.84
C LEU A 20 -10.83 -10.48 25.81
N GLY A 21 -11.78 -9.55 25.91
CA GLY A 21 -12.85 -9.39 24.92
C GLY A 21 -12.45 -8.61 23.66
N GLY A 22 -11.56 -7.62 23.79
CA GLY A 22 -11.15 -6.74 22.69
C GLY A 22 -10.17 -7.38 21.69
N GLY A 23 -9.32 -8.31 22.14
CA GLY A 23 -8.32 -8.97 21.29
C GLY A 23 -8.91 -9.93 20.25
N ALA A 24 -10.03 -10.59 20.57
CA ALA A 24 -10.60 -11.62 19.70
C ALA A 24 -11.31 -11.07 18.45
N LEU A 25 -11.84 -9.84 18.50
CA LEU A 25 -12.56 -9.23 17.37
C LEU A 25 -11.63 -8.67 16.28
N PHE A 26 -10.36 -8.40 16.59
CA PHE A 26 -9.38 -7.98 15.57
C PHE A 26 -8.89 -9.14 14.69
N VAL A 27 -8.97 -10.39 15.17
CA VAL A 27 -8.50 -11.56 14.43
C VAL A 27 -9.55 -12.06 13.44
N LEU A 28 -10.85 -11.98 13.76
CA LEU A 28 -11.91 -12.52 12.88
C LEU A 28 -12.27 -11.62 11.69
N GLY A 29 -12.04 -10.31 11.76
CA GLY A 29 -12.40 -9.37 10.68
C GLY A 29 -11.38 -9.27 9.53
N GLY A 30 -10.29 -10.03 9.59
CA GLY A 30 -9.12 -9.91 8.71
C GLY A 30 -9.00 -10.96 7.59
N ILE A 31 -9.78 -12.05 7.60
CA ILE A 31 -9.51 -13.24 6.77
C ILE A 31 -10.49 -13.42 5.59
N THR A 32 -11.28 -12.41 5.22
CA THR A 32 -12.20 -12.53 4.08
C THR A 32 -11.72 -11.69 2.91
N ARG A 33 -10.63 -12.16 2.28
CA ARG A 33 -10.32 -12.17 0.83
C ARG A 33 -8.81 -12.38 0.65
N LEU A 34 -8.31 -13.58 0.98
CA LEU A 34 -7.15 -14.11 0.27
C LEU A 34 -7.66 -14.62 -1.09
N ALA A 35 -8.03 -13.66 -1.94
CA ALA A 35 -7.94 -13.82 -3.39
C ALA A 35 -6.55 -14.35 -3.72
N PRO A 36 -6.27 -15.58 -4.21
CA PRO A 36 -4.94 -15.82 -4.76
C PRO A 36 -4.80 -14.86 -5.94
N SER A 37 -4.06 -13.78 -5.71
CA SER A 37 -3.76 -12.81 -6.73
C SER A 37 -2.91 -13.55 -7.75
N ASN A 38 -3.31 -13.52 -9.02
CA ASN A 38 -2.50 -14.04 -10.13
C ASN A 38 -1.31 -13.10 -10.41
N GLN A 39 -0.71 -12.59 -9.33
CA GLN A 39 0.43 -11.70 -9.35
C GLN A 39 1.65 -12.51 -9.72
N LYS A 40 2.40 -11.99 -10.69
CA LYS A 40 3.75 -12.44 -10.99
C LYS A 40 4.53 -12.50 -9.67
N ARG A 41 5.30 -13.57 -9.47
CA ARG A 41 6.08 -13.79 -8.25
C ARG A 41 6.93 -12.56 -7.91
N LEU A 42 6.77 -12.08 -6.68
CA LEU A 42 7.52 -10.96 -6.11
C LEU A 42 8.61 -11.50 -5.17
N LEU A 43 9.74 -10.80 -5.07
CA LEU A 43 10.86 -11.18 -4.20
C LEU A 43 10.93 -10.32 -2.94
N VAL A 44 10.45 -9.08 -2.99
CA VAL A 44 10.49 -8.15 -1.86
C VAL A 44 9.15 -8.09 -1.14
N PHE A 45 8.06 -7.88 -1.88
CA PHE A 45 6.73 -7.72 -1.28
C PHE A 45 6.06 -9.05 -0.98
N ASN A 46 5.35 -9.08 0.15
CA ASN A 46 4.34 -10.10 0.40
C ASN A 46 2.98 -9.71 -0.21
N ASP A 47 2.02 -10.63 -0.22
CA ASP A 47 0.69 -10.43 -0.81
C ASP A 47 -0.04 -9.21 -0.23
N TRP A 48 0.08 -8.98 1.08
CA TRP A 48 -0.58 -7.85 1.74
C TRP A 48 0.07 -6.50 1.37
N GLU A 49 1.40 -6.43 1.33
CA GLU A 49 2.14 -5.23 0.88
C GLU A 49 1.81 -4.92 -0.57
N ALA A 50 1.76 -5.94 -1.43
CA ALA A 50 1.36 -5.82 -2.82
C ALA A 50 -0.08 -5.29 -2.97
N ASP A 51 -1.01 -5.76 -2.14
CA ASP A 51 -2.38 -5.26 -2.11
C ASP A 51 -2.47 -3.79 -1.72
N VAL A 52 -1.68 -3.35 -0.73
CA VAL A 52 -1.60 -1.93 -0.33
C VAL A 52 -1.07 -1.09 -1.48
N VAL A 53 0.02 -1.52 -2.12
CA VAL A 53 0.61 -0.83 -3.28
C VAL A 53 -0.39 -0.71 -4.42
N ASN A 54 -1.06 -1.80 -4.80
CA ASN A 54 -2.07 -1.80 -5.86
C ASN A 54 -3.30 -0.95 -5.50
N ALA A 55 -3.75 -1.01 -4.24
CA ALA A 55 -4.85 -0.18 -3.77
C ALA A 55 -4.52 1.32 -3.84
N TYR A 56 -3.25 1.67 -3.57
CA TYR A 56 -2.77 3.05 -3.65
C TYR A 56 -2.61 3.47 -5.11
N ALA A 57 -1.90 2.68 -5.92
CA ALA A 57 -1.64 2.94 -7.33
C ALA A 57 -2.95 3.20 -8.11
N ARG A 58 -3.95 2.32 -7.97
CA ARG A 58 -5.29 2.52 -8.58
C ARG A 58 -6.01 3.78 -8.10
N ALA A 59 -5.70 4.27 -6.90
CA ALA A 59 -6.33 5.47 -6.36
C ALA A 59 -5.68 6.77 -6.85
N ILE A 60 -4.41 6.74 -7.29
CA ILE A 60 -3.66 7.94 -7.68
C ILE A 60 -3.33 8.02 -9.17
N LEU A 61 -3.25 6.88 -9.85
CA LEU A 61 -2.93 6.81 -11.27
C LEU A 61 -4.21 7.01 -12.09
N PRO A 62 -4.12 7.68 -13.24
CA PRO A 62 -5.28 7.92 -14.08
C PRO A 62 -5.76 6.59 -14.69
N ALA A 63 -7.06 6.32 -14.56
CA ALA A 63 -7.75 5.21 -15.22
C ALA A 63 -8.75 5.73 -16.26
N GLU A 64 -8.38 6.77 -17.01
CA GLU A 64 -9.20 7.33 -18.08
C GLU A 64 -9.04 6.53 -19.38
N ALA A 65 -10.08 6.50 -20.20
CA ALA A 65 -10.04 5.81 -21.49
C ALA A 65 -8.91 6.36 -22.37
N GLY A 66 -7.92 5.50 -22.66
CA GLY A 66 -6.75 5.85 -23.47
C GLY A 66 -5.50 6.24 -22.68
N GLN A 67 -5.56 6.29 -21.35
CA GLN A 67 -4.39 6.42 -20.48
C GLN A 67 -4.05 5.05 -19.87
N PRO A 68 -2.76 4.70 -19.77
CA PRO A 68 -2.37 3.42 -19.19
C PRO A 68 -2.62 3.41 -17.68
N ASP A 69 -3.09 2.28 -17.17
CA ASP A 69 -3.28 2.08 -15.73
C ASP A 69 -1.99 1.53 -15.08
N ALA A 70 -2.04 1.31 -13.76
CA ALA A 70 -1.01 0.66 -12.95
C ALA A 70 -0.62 -0.72 -13.50
N GLU A 71 -1.57 -1.46 -14.07
CA GLU A 71 -1.34 -2.80 -14.64
C GLU A 71 -0.58 -2.71 -15.97
N ASP A 72 -0.98 -1.79 -16.86
CA ASP A 72 -0.32 -1.57 -18.16
C ASP A 72 1.16 -1.17 -18.01
N THR A 73 1.46 -0.46 -16.92
CA THR A 73 2.81 0.02 -16.60
C THR A 73 3.60 -0.93 -15.69
N ASN A 74 3.03 -2.07 -15.29
CA ASN A 74 3.63 -3.06 -14.40
C ASN A 74 4.24 -2.43 -13.12
N VAL A 75 3.57 -1.44 -12.53
CA VAL A 75 4.13 -0.61 -11.42
C VAL A 75 4.61 -1.46 -10.25
N LEU A 76 3.82 -2.46 -9.83
CA LEU A 76 4.16 -3.32 -8.72
C LEU A 76 5.43 -4.14 -8.97
N GLN A 77 5.54 -4.75 -10.15
CA GLN A 77 6.70 -5.57 -10.50
C GLN A 77 7.96 -4.70 -10.58
N ARG A 78 7.88 -3.54 -11.25
CA ARG A 78 9.01 -2.61 -11.36
C ARG A 78 9.45 -2.10 -9.99
N LEU A 79 8.50 -1.80 -9.10
CA LEU A 79 8.83 -1.39 -7.75
C LEU A 79 9.54 -2.50 -6.96
N ASP A 80 9.06 -3.74 -7.05
CA ASP A 80 9.69 -4.89 -6.40
C ASP A 80 11.11 -5.13 -6.91
N GLU A 81 11.29 -5.02 -8.23
CA GLU A 81 12.60 -5.10 -8.91
C GLU A 81 13.58 -4.05 -8.37
N GLU A 82 13.17 -2.77 -8.31
CA GLU A 82 14.05 -1.70 -7.82
C GLU A 82 14.36 -1.89 -6.33
N LEU A 83 13.36 -2.18 -5.49
CA LEU A 83 13.57 -2.39 -4.05
C LEU A 83 14.43 -3.62 -3.74
N TYR A 84 14.47 -4.61 -4.63
CA TYR A 84 15.31 -5.79 -4.48
C TYR A 84 16.81 -5.43 -4.48
N PHE A 85 17.20 -4.36 -5.14
CA PHE A 85 18.60 -3.93 -5.25
C PHE A 85 18.98 -2.77 -4.34
N VAL A 86 18.01 -2.11 -3.71
CA VAL A 86 18.28 -1.08 -2.70
C VAL A 86 18.71 -1.72 -1.38
N ASP A 87 19.46 -0.95 -0.57
CA ASP A 87 19.82 -1.30 0.80
C ASP A 87 18.60 -1.73 1.65
N ALA A 88 18.82 -2.69 2.55
CA ALA A 88 17.78 -3.27 3.39
C ALA A 88 17.08 -2.22 4.26
N SER A 89 17.80 -1.20 4.76
CA SER A 89 17.20 -0.15 5.59
C SER A 89 16.16 0.66 4.83
N ILE A 90 16.44 1.04 3.58
CA ILE A 90 15.51 1.81 2.75
C ILE A 90 14.30 0.95 2.35
N ARG A 91 14.53 -0.34 2.06
CA ARG A 91 13.46 -1.30 1.80
C ARG A 91 12.53 -1.44 3.00
N ASP A 92 13.09 -1.58 4.19
CA ASP A 92 12.33 -1.74 5.43
C ASP A 92 11.56 -0.45 5.77
N ASP A 93 12.17 0.72 5.58
CA ASP A 93 11.50 2.02 5.73
C ASP A 93 10.31 2.16 4.77
N PHE A 94 10.47 1.72 3.52
CA PHE A 94 9.37 1.72 2.56
C PHE A 94 8.22 0.80 3.00
N LYS A 95 8.53 -0.41 3.49
CA LYS A 95 7.53 -1.33 4.05
C LYS A 95 6.83 -0.77 5.28
N GLN A 96 7.56 -0.07 6.15
CA GLN A 96 6.97 0.63 7.29
C GLN A 96 6.04 1.76 6.84
N ALA A 97 6.38 2.47 5.76
CA ALA A 97 5.49 3.47 5.18
C ALA A 97 4.19 2.83 4.64
N LEU A 98 4.26 1.66 3.99
CA LEU A 98 3.06 0.91 3.57
C LEU A 98 2.20 0.49 4.76
N LEU A 99 2.82 0.03 5.85
CA LEU A 99 2.13 -0.31 7.08
C LEU A 99 1.43 0.92 7.69
N ALA A 100 2.13 2.05 7.78
CA ALA A 100 1.54 3.29 8.25
C ALA A 100 0.34 3.68 7.38
N LEU A 101 0.50 3.69 6.06
CA LEU A 101 -0.56 3.98 5.10
C LEU A 101 -1.82 3.11 5.29
N GLU A 102 -1.65 1.81 5.52
CA GLU A 102 -2.78 0.89 5.69
C GLU A 102 -3.67 1.26 6.90
N PHE A 103 -3.06 1.79 7.97
CA PHE A 103 -3.73 2.12 9.22
C PHE A 103 -4.01 3.61 9.43
N LEU A 104 -3.37 4.52 8.67
CA LEU A 104 -3.60 5.97 8.75
C LEU A 104 -5.08 6.41 8.64
N PRO A 105 -5.94 5.76 7.82
CA PRO A 105 -7.35 6.11 7.78
C PRO A 105 -8.06 6.01 9.13
N LEU A 106 -7.66 5.05 9.99
CA LEU A 106 -8.24 4.87 11.33
C LEU A 106 -8.00 6.09 12.22
N GLY A 107 -6.81 6.69 12.15
CA GLY A 107 -6.48 7.93 12.86
C GLY A 107 -7.11 9.18 12.25
N SER A 108 -7.64 9.09 11.03
CA SER A 108 -8.19 10.21 10.26
C SER A 108 -9.73 10.20 10.20
N GLY A 109 -10.38 9.39 11.05
CA GLY A 109 -11.85 9.32 11.15
C GLY A 109 -12.52 8.31 10.23
N TYR A 110 -11.77 7.47 9.52
CA TYR A 110 -12.33 6.33 8.78
C TYR A 110 -12.34 5.09 9.67
N PHE A 111 -13.42 4.31 9.66
CA PHE A 111 -13.53 3.07 10.45
C PHE A 111 -13.06 1.82 9.69
N SER A 112 -12.10 1.98 8.79
CA SER A 112 -11.61 0.90 7.93
C SER A 112 -10.17 1.16 7.51
N ARG A 113 -9.41 0.08 7.27
CA ARG A 113 -8.07 0.14 6.67
C ARG A 113 -8.11 0.68 5.25
N PHE A 114 -6.99 1.20 4.75
CA PHE A 114 -6.88 1.83 3.43
C PHE A 114 -7.28 0.88 2.30
N THR A 115 -6.75 -0.35 2.28
CA THR A 115 -7.11 -1.38 1.29
C THR A 115 -8.59 -1.72 1.28
N ARG A 116 -9.30 -1.53 2.40
CA ARG A 116 -10.73 -1.84 2.54
C ARG A 116 -11.64 -0.66 2.19
N LEU A 117 -11.11 0.54 1.99
CA LEU A 117 -11.89 1.68 1.50
C LEU A 117 -12.30 1.45 0.04
N SER A 118 -13.48 1.96 -0.34
CA SER A 118 -13.85 2.06 -1.75
C SER A 118 -12.89 3.02 -2.47
N GLU A 119 -12.72 2.86 -3.78
CA GLU A 119 -11.80 3.66 -4.59
C GLU A 119 -12.01 5.18 -4.41
N ALA A 120 -13.26 5.64 -4.53
CA ALA A 120 -13.62 7.04 -4.28
C ALA A 120 -13.30 7.51 -2.84
N ARG A 121 -13.33 6.61 -1.84
CA ARG A 121 -12.94 6.95 -0.46
C ARG A 121 -11.43 6.94 -0.29
N ARG A 122 -10.70 6.07 -0.98
CA ARG A 122 -9.22 6.09 -1.01
C ARG A 122 -8.73 7.42 -1.57
N LEU A 123 -9.21 7.83 -2.74
CA LEU A 123 -8.82 9.10 -3.35
C LEU A 123 -9.13 10.29 -2.43
N ARG A 124 -10.34 10.37 -1.87
CA ARG A 124 -10.69 11.42 -0.90
C ARG A 124 -9.82 11.41 0.35
N PHE A 125 -9.50 10.23 0.88
CA PHE A 125 -8.58 10.10 2.00
C PHE A 125 -7.21 10.66 1.61
N LEU A 126 -6.62 10.22 0.49
CA LEU A 126 -5.30 10.69 0.04
C LEU A 126 -5.28 12.21 -0.22
N GLN A 127 -6.34 12.77 -0.81
CA GLN A 127 -6.49 14.22 -0.98
C GLN A 127 -6.57 14.95 0.36
N SER A 128 -7.30 14.42 1.34
CA SER A 128 -7.40 15.03 2.67
C SER A 128 -6.07 15.06 3.42
N MET A 129 -5.14 14.15 3.08
CA MET A 129 -3.83 14.09 3.72
C MET A 129 -2.97 15.31 3.38
N SER A 130 -3.18 16.02 2.27
CA SER A 130 -2.43 17.26 2.01
C SER A 130 -2.73 18.37 3.03
N ALA A 131 -3.92 18.35 3.65
CA ALA A 131 -4.38 19.34 4.61
C ALA A 131 -4.24 18.90 6.07
N THR A 132 -3.67 17.71 6.34
CA THR A 132 -3.49 17.22 7.72
C THR A 132 -2.41 18.01 8.46
N LYS A 133 -2.56 18.15 9.77
CA LYS A 133 -1.56 18.78 10.65
C LYS A 133 -0.33 17.88 10.89
N SER A 134 -0.44 16.57 10.66
CA SER A 134 0.63 15.60 10.90
C SER A 134 1.62 15.55 9.74
N ASP A 135 2.83 16.06 9.95
CA ASP A 135 3.90 16.04 8.96
C ASP A 135 4.26 14.61 8.53
N VAL A 136 4.31 13.67 9.48
CA VAL A 136 4.57 12.25 9.23
C VAL A 136 3.52 11.65 8.29
N SER A 137 2.23 11.93 8.52
CA SER A 137 1.15 11.42 7.67
C SER A 137 1.28 11.94 6.24
N ARG A 138 1.65 13.23 6.08
CA ARG A 138 1.92 13.83 4.76
C ARG A 138 3.11 13.18 4.08
N GLN A 139 4.20 12.97 4.81
CA GLN A 139 5.43 12.37 4.28
C GLN A 139 5.18 10.93 3.82
N VAL A 140 4.51 10.09 4.61
CA VAL A 140 4.17 8.71 4.22
C VAL A 140 3.40 8.70 2.89
N VAL A 141 2.32 9.48 2.81
CA VAL A 141 1.47 9.53 1.61
C VAL A 141 2.25 10.07 0.41
N PHE A 142 3.00 11.15 0.58
CA PHE A 142 3.72 11.80 -0.51
C PHE A 142 4.89 10.96 -1.02
N ASN A 143 5.66 10.34 -0.14
CA ASN A 143 6.83 9.54 -0.51
C ASN A 143 6.42 8.30 -1.30
N ILE A 144 5.36 7.60 -0.86
CA ILE A 144 4.81 6.45 -1.60
C ILE A 144 4.34 6.90 -2.99
N ARG A 145 3.60 8.02 -3.08
CA ARG A 145 3.14 8.56 -4.37
C ARG A 145 4.30 8.86 -5.32
N MET A 146 5.36 9.49 -4.83
CA MET A 146 6.52 9.85 -5.64
C MET A 146 7.16 8.62 -6.29
N VAL A 147 7.35 7.55 -5.50
CA VAL A 147 7.94 6.32 -6.02
C VAL A 147 7.02 5.64 -7.04
N LEU A 148 5.70 5.61 -6.80
CA LEU A 148 4.75 5.02 -7.75
C LEU A 148 4.67 5.82 -9.06
N TYR A 149 4.71 7.15 -8.99
CA TYR A 149 4.79 8.00 -10.19
C TYR A 149 6.08 7.79 -10.96
N LEU A 150 7.21 7.62 -10.27
CA LEU A 150 8.48 7.29 -10.93
C LEU A 150 8.39 5.97 -11.70
N MET A 151 7.76 4.94 -11.11
CA MET A 151 7.58 3.65 -11.77
C MET A 151 6.63 3.75 -12.98
N HIS A 152 5.51 4.46 -12.80
CA HIS A 152 4.48 4.61 -13.81
C HIS A 152 4.96 5.46 -15.00
N TYR A 153 5.38 6.71 -14.75
CA TYR A 153 5.82 7.64 -15.79
C TYR A 153 7.20 7.30 -16.36
N GLY A 154 7.96 6.43 -15.68
CA GLY A 154 9.18 5.83 -16.21
C GLY A 154 8.93 4.71 -17.22
N HIS A 155 7.68 4.32 -17.49
CA HIS A 155 7.32 3.27 -18.43
C HIS A 155 6.87 3.87 -19.78
N SER A 156 7.33 3.29 -20.90
CA SER A 156 7.06 3.81 -22.24
C SER A 156 5.57 3.93 -22.58
N ALA A 157 4.75 2.99 -22.09
CA ALA A 157 3.30 3.05 -22.22
C ALA A 157 2.67 4.37 -21.72
N SER A 158 3.27 5.01 -20.71
CA SER A 158 2.77 6.26 -20.10
C SER A 158 3.20 7.53 -20.81
N TRP A 159 4.22 7.48 -21.67
CA TRP A 159 4.85 8.69 -22.19
C TRP A 159 3.90 9.50 -23.07
N ASN A 160 3.15 8.83 -23.95
CA ASN A 160 2.14 9.50 -24.77
C ASN A 160 1.06 10.18 -23.94
N ALA A 161 0.68 9.62 -22.79
CA ALA A 161 -0.33 10.20 -21.91
C ALA A 161 0.13 11.53 -21.29
N ILE A 162 1.44 11.75 -21.15
CA ILE A 162 2.02 13.00 -20.63
C ILE A 162 2.62 13.89 -21.73
N GLY A 163 2.40 13.55 -23.01
CA GLY A 163 2.96 14.30 -24.13
C GLY A 163 4.49 14.20 -24.25
N TYR A 164 5.08 13.11 -23.75
CA TYR A 164 6.49 12.81 -23.91
C TYR A 164 6.67 11.79 -25.03
N ASP A 165 7.54 12.08 -26.01
CA ASP A 165 7.79 11.17 -27.15
C ASP A 165 8.80 10.05 -26.81
N GLY A 166 9.35 10.08 -25.59
CA GLY A 166 10.40 9.15 -25.16
C GLY A 166 11.82 9.67 -25.37
N PRO A 167 12.82 8.81 -25.13
CA PRO A 167 14.23 9.18 -25.27
C PRO A 167 14.58 9.45 -26.73
N PHE A 168 15.52 10.36 -26.92
CA PHE A 168 16.00 10.75 -28.24
C PHE A 168 16.43 9.53 -29.07
N GLY A 169 15.87 9.39 -30.27
CA GLY A 169 16.14 8.28 -31.18
C GLY A 169 15.19 7.08 -31.06
N GLY A 170 14.22 7.10 -30.13
CA GLY A 170 13.18 6.07 -30.05
C GLY A 170 13.71 4.66 -29.80
N PHE A 171 14.88 4.55 -29.15
CA PHE A 171 15.50 3.26 -28.91
C PHE A 171 14.61 2.40 -28.01
N PRO A 172 14.46 1.10 -28.33
CA PRO A 172 13.70 0.21 -27.47
C PRO A 172 14.37 0.10 -26.09
N GLU A 173 13.55 -0.11 -25.06
CA GLU A 173 14.05 -0.31 -23.70
C GLU A 173 14.97 -1.55 -23.66
N LYS A 174 16.23 -1.33 -23.30
CA LYS A 174 17.19 -2.41 -23.05
C LYS A 174 17.14 -2.75 -21.56
N PRO A 175 16.75 -3.99 -21.17
CA PRO A 175 16.71 -4.35 -19.77
C PRO A 175 18.11 -4.28 -19.16
N SER A 176 18.22 -3.70 -17.98
CA SER A 176 19.49 -3.62 -17.26
C SER A 176 19.95 -5.03 -16.83
N PRO A 177 21.26 -5.25 -16.62
CA PRO A 177 21.76 -6.52 -16.09
C PRO A 177 21.09 -6.93 -14.77
N MET A 178 20.72 -5.93 -13.95
CA MET A 178 20.05 -6.13 -12.68
C MET A 178 18.63 -6.69 -12.87
N ARG A 179 17.85 -6.14 -13.81
CA ARG A 179 16.51 -6.68 -14.13
C ARG A 179 16.59 -8.10 -14.70
N LEU A 180 17.58 -8.38 -15.54
CA LEU A 180 17.82 -9.73 -16.04
C LEU A 180 18.16 -10.71 -14.90
N TYR A 181 18.94 -10.27 -13.91
CA TYR A 181 19.24 -11.06 -12.72
C TYR A 181 17.98 -11.33 -11.89
N TYR A 182 17.17 -10.31 -11.62
CA TYR A 182 15.90 -10.44 -10.91
C TYR A 182 14.96 -11.43 -11.62
N GLN A 183 14.81 -11.31 -12.94
CA GLN A 183 13.96 -12.20 -13.75
C GLN A 183 14.40 -13.67 -13.67
N LYS A 184 15.72 -13.92 -13.59
CA LYS A 184 16.23 -15.27 -13.36
C LYS A 184 15.85 -15.78 -11.97
N GLN A 185 15.91 -14.94 -10.94
CA GLN A 185 15.58 -15.35 -9.57
C GLN A 185 14.10 -15.74 -9.41
N ILE A 186 13.18 -14.97 -10.00
CA ILE A 186 11.75 -15.31 -9.99
C ILE A 186 11.46 -16.62 -10.76
N GLY A 187 12.22 -16.91 -11.83
CA GLY A 187 12.06 -18.10 -12.66
C GLY A 187 12.75 -19.37 -12.15
N THR A 188 13.83 -19.25 -11.36
CA THR A 188 14.64 -20.40 -10.90
C THR A 188 14.12 -21.01 -9.59
N SER A 189 13.39 -20.26 -8.78
CA SER A 189 13.00 -20.68 -7.42
C SER A 189 11.71 -21.52 -7.39
N GLY A 190 11.41 -22.26 -8.46
CA GLY A 190 10.20 -23.07 -8.66
C GLY A 190 10.43 -24.55 -8.39
#